data_AF-A0AAV9KJZ9-F1
#
_entry.id   AF-A0AAV9KJZ9-F1
#
_cell.length_a   1.000
_cell.length_b   1.000
_cell.length_c   1.000
_cell.angle_alpha   90.00
_cell.angle_beta   90.00
_cell.angle_gamma   90.00
#
_symmetry.space_group_name_H-M   'P 1'
#
loop_
_entity.id
_entity.type
_entity.pdbx_description
1 polymer ?
#
loop_
_entity_poly.entity_id
_entity_poly.type
_entity_poly.pdbx_seq_one_letter_code
_entity_poly.pdbx_strand_id
1 'polypeptide(L)'
;MAKYFPLSMKFNHKDKLNNFVALPGESVSSSWDRFTGFIRSVPNHRIHDELLKKSFYRGQDDNGKVVLDLITGGSYGECTFEEIAEKLEKIFQNNKA
;
A
#
# COMPACT_ATOMS: atom_id res chain seq x y z
N MET A 1 -9.30 -34.55 7.29
CA MET A 1 -8.07 -34.42 6.47
C MET A 1 -7.49 -33.04 6.71
N ALA A 2 -6.26 -32.98 7.21
CA ALA A 2 -5.61 -31.74 7.66
C ALA A 2 -5.43 -30.76 6.49
N LYS A 3 -5.96 -29.54 6.65
CA LYS A 3 -5.81 -28.43 5.72
C LYS A 3 -4.40 -27.87 5.89
N TYR A 4 -3.44 -28.50 5.20
CA TYR A 4 -2.06 -28.03 5.13
C TYR A 4 -2.03 -26.72 4.34
N PHE A 5 -2.22 -25.60 5.03
CA PHE A 5 -1.78 -24.31 4.52
C PHE A 5 -0.26 -24.33 4.56
N PRO A 6 0.45 -24.27 3.43
CA PRO A 6 1.90 -24.26 3.45
C PRO A 6 2.36 -23.05 4.28
N LEU A 7 3.16 -23.31 5.30
CA LEU A 7 3.81 -22.30 6.15
C LEU A 7 4.61 -21.27 5.32
N SER A 8 4.93 -21.60 4.05
CA SER A 8 5.58 -20.68 3.09
C SER A 8 4.71 -19.49 2.67
N MET A 9 3.37 -19.60 2.69
CA MET A 9 2.51 -18.46 2.35
C MET A 9 2.62 -17.34 3.38
N LYS A 10 2.78 -17.66 4.67
CA LYS A 10 2.84 -16.64 5.74
C LYS A 10 4.10 -15.77 5.67
N PHE A 11 5.24 -16.33 5.25
CA PHE A 11 6.47 -15.57 4.99
C PHE A 11 6.32 -14.71 3.73
N ASN A 12 5.78 -15.31 2.66
CA ASN A 12 5.68 -14.65 1.36
C ASN A 12 4.91 -13.32 1.38
N HIS A 13 3.90 -13.15 2.24
CA HIS A 13 3.14 -11.89 2.27
C HIS A 13 3.91 -10.73 2.89
N LYS A 14 4.59 -10.96 4.02
CA LYS A 14 5.42 -9.92 4.66
C LYS A 14 6.64 -9.60 3.82
N ASP A 15 7.25 -10.60 3.19
CA ASP A 15 8.35 -10.36 2.26
C ASP A 15 7.92 -9.59 1.02
N LYS A 16 6.77 -9.93 0.42
CA LYS A 16 6.23 -9.15 -0.72
C LYS A 16 5.89 -7.72 -0.34
N LEU A 17 5.40 -7.50 0.88
CA LEU A 17 5.13 -6.16 1.40
C LEU A 17 6.42 -5.37 1.58
N ASN A 18 7.41 -5.95 2.27
CA ASN A 18 8.72 -5.32 2.50
C ASN A 18 9.49 -5.05 1.22
N ASN A 19 9.27 -5.84 0.18
CA ASN A 19 9.87 -5.71 -1.15
C ASN A 19 8.92 -5.04 -2.17
N PHE A 20 7.84 -4.40 -1.72
CA PHE A 20 6.98 -3.64 -2.62
C PHE A 20 7.77 -2.49 -3.24
N VAL A 21 7.73 -2.39 -4.57
CA VAL A 21 8.36 -1.34 -5.35
C VAL A 21 7.41 -0.97 -6.49
N ALA A 22 7.15 0.33 -6.64
CA ALA A 22 6.42 0.89 -7.76
C ALA A 22 7.22 0.69 -9.05
N LEU A 23 6.53 0.44 -10.16
CA LEU A 23 7.20 0.28 -11.45
C LEU A 23 7.72 1.63 -11.97
N PRO A 24 8.79 1.65 -12.79
CA PRO A 24 9.27 2.88 -13.40
C PRO A 24 8.17 3.58 -14.20
N GLY A 25 7.88 4.85 -13.88
CA GLY A 25 6.83 5.63 -14.54
C GLY A 25 5.40 5.23 -14.16
N GLU A 26 5.21 4.36 -13.16
CA GLU A 26 3.91 4.03 -12.61
C GLU A 26 3.36 5.20 -11.79
N SER A 27 2.07 5.51 -11.95
CA SER A 27 1.43 6.52 -11.12
C SER A 27 1.19 5.99 -9.69
N VAL A 28 1.08 6.90 -8.73
CA VAL A 28 0.68 6.55 -7.35
C VAL A 28 -0.67 5.84 -7.32
N SER A 29 -1.59 6.18 -8.24
CA SER A 29 -2.88 5.48 -8.34
C SER A 29 -2.73 4.02 -8.75
N SER A 30 -1.97 3.73 -9.81
CA SER A 30 -1.76 2.34 -10.27
C SER A 30 -1.01 1.50 -9.25
N SER A 31 0.01 2.06 -8.61
CA SER A 31 0.75 1.38 -7.55
C SER A 31 -0.11 1.15 -6.30
N TRP A 32 -1.01 2.08 -5.95
CA TRP A 32 -1.99 1.94 -4.86
C TRP A 32 -3.02 0.86 -5.15
N ASP A 33 -3.55 0.77 -6.36
CA ASP A 33 -4.49 -0.30 -6.75
C ASP A 33 -3.85 -1.69 -6.64
N ARG A 34 -2.60 -1.84 -7.09
CA ARG A 34 -1.84 -3.09 -6.92
C ARG A 34 -1.60 -3.42 -5.46
N PHE A 35 -1.23 -2.41 -4.66
CA PHE A 35 -0.98 -2.57 -3.24
C PHE A 35 -2.24 -3.01 -2.48
N THR A 36 -3.35 -2.30 -2.66
CA THR A 36 -4.63 -2.63 -2.01
C THR A 36 -5.23 -3.94 -2.54
N GLY A 37 -5.07 -4.25 -3.82
CA GLY A 37 -5.44 -5.55 -4.40
C GLY A 37 -4.69 -6.71 -3.73
N PHE A 38 -3.40 -6.54 -3.47
CA PHE A 38 -2.61 -7.49 -2.69
C PHE A 38 -3.13 -7.61 -1.26
N ILE A 39 -3.38 -6.51 -0.54
CA ILE A 39 -3.92 -6.54 0.84
C ILE A 39 -5.28 -7.23 0.90
N ARG A 40 -6.20 -6.95 -0.02
CA ARG A 40 -7.52 -7.61 -0.13
C ARG A 40 -7.41 -9.11 -0.38
N SER A 41 -6.34 -9.57 -1.02
CA SER A 41 -6.08 -10.99 -1.24
C SER A 41 -5.57 -11.75 -0.01
N VAL A 42 -5.10 -11.04 1.03
CA VAL A 42 -4.60 -11.65 2.26
C VAL A 42 -5.75 -11.81 3.27
N PRO A 43 -6.18 -13.04 3.59
CA PRO A 43 -7.36 -13.28 4.42
C PRO A 43 -7.13 -13.06 5.93
N ASN A 44 -6.25 -12.14 6.34
CA ASN A 44 -5.91 -11.99 7.76
C ASN A 44 -5.50 -10.56 8.16
N HIS A 45 -6.26 -10.03 9.14
CA HIS A 45 -6.10 -8.77 9.88
C HIS A 45 -4.78 -8.64 10.70
N ARG A 46 -3.68 -9.27 10.28
CA ARG A 46 -2.42 -9.34 11.05
C ARG A 46 -1.30 -8.47 10.49
N ILE A 47 -1.58 -7.64 9.50
CA ILE A 47 -0.60 -6.68 8.98
C ILE A 47 -0.86 -5.36 9.70
N HIS A 48 0.15 -4.86 10.41
CA HIS A 48 0.06 -3.58 11.10
C HIS A 48 0.02 -2.44 10.08
N ASP A 49 -0.86 -1.46 10.30
CA ASP A 49 -1.00 -0.26 9.47
C ASP A 49 0.33 0.46 9.28
N GLU A 50 1.15 0.55 10.32
CA GLU A 50 2.48 1.15 10.24
C GLU A 50 3.37 0.44 9.22
N LEU A 51 3.30 -0.89 9.14
CA LEU A 51 4.04 -1.67 8.17
C LEU A 51 3.52 -1.43 6.75
N LEU A 52 2.19 -1.29 6.58
CA LEU A 52 1.58 -0.98 5.29
C LEU A 52 2.04 0.39 4.78
N LYS A 53 1.91 1.43 5.62
CA LYS A 53 2.34 2.80 5.32
C LYS A 53 3.81 2.85 4.94
N LYS A 54 4.67 2.28 5.79
CA LYS A 54 6.12 2.30 5.58
C LYS A 54 6.52 1.58 4.31
N SER A 55 5.91 0.43 4.03
CA SER A 55 6.20 -0.36 2.83
C SER A 55 5.74 0.36 1.57
N PHE A 56 4.54 0.94 1.60
CA PHE A 56 4.01 1.68 0.46
C PHE A 56 4.87 2.92 0.17
N TYR A 57 5.16 3.75 1.18
CA TYR A 57 6.00 4.96 1.02
C TYR A 57 7.41 4.64 0.55
N ARG A 58 8.04 3.60 1.10
CA ARG A 58 9.40 3.17 0.69
C ARG A 58 9.41 2.63 -0.74
N GLY A 59 8.33 1.97 -1.16
CA GLY A 59 8.22 1.40 -2.49
C GLY A 59 7.96 2.42 -3.60
N GLN A 60 7.54 3.64 -3.26
CA GLN A 60 7.36 4.71 -4.25
C GLN A 60 8.69 5.31 -4.71
N ASP A 61 8.70 5.80 -5.95
CA ASP A 61 9.75 6.67 -6.46
C ASP A 61 9.65 8.09 -5.84
N ASP A 62 10.62 8.96 -6.12
CA ASP A 62 10.67 10.29 -5.52
C ASP A 62 9.44 11.14 -5.88
N ASN A 63 8.95 11.02 -7.10
CA ASN A 63 7.72 11.69 -7.53
C ASN A 63 6.49 11.15 -6.77
N GLY A 64 6.41 9.84 -6.59
CA GLY A 64 5.34 9.20 -5.83
C GLY A 64 5.34 9.63 -4.37
N LYS A 65 6.52 9.74 -3.73
CA LYS A 65 6.63 10.28 -2.37
C LYS A 65 6.16 11.73 -2.28
N VAL A 66 6.56 12.59 -3.23
CA VAL A 66 6.08 13.98 -3.29
C VAL A 66 4.55 14.04 -3.38
N VAL A 67 3.94 13.17 -4.19
CA VAL A 67 2.48 13.07 -4.27
C VAL A 67 1.91 12.61 -2.92
N LEU A 68 2.46 11.58 -2.29
CA LEU A 68 2.00 11.11 -0.98
C LEU A 68 2.11 12.16 0.13
N ASP A 69 3.18 12.94 0.14
CA ASP A 69 3.35 14.04 1.08
C ASP A 69 2.36 15.17 0.77
N LEU A 70 2.15 15.52 -0.51
CA LEU A 70 1.18 16.53 -0.93
C LEU A 70 -0.25 16.18 -0.49
N ILE A 71 -0.70 14.95 -0.74
CA ILE A 71 -2.07 14.53 -0.39
C ILE A 71 -2.27 14.42 1.13
N THR A 72 -1.21 14.09 1.87
CA THR A 72 -1.26 13.99 3.33
C THR A 72 -1.00 15.32 4.03
N GLY A 73 -0.60 16.36 3.29
CA GLY A 73 -0.25 17.67 3.84
C GLY A 73 1.11 17.67 4.55
N GLY A 74 2.01 16.75 4.20
CA GLY A 74 3.32 16.56 4.82
C GLY A 74 3.32 15.64 6.04
N SER A 75 2.14 15.19 6.50
CA SER A 75 1.96 14.36 7.70
C SER A 75 1.75 12.88 7.39
N TYR A 76 2.38 12.34 6.34
CA TYR A 76 2.19 10.94 5.92
C TYR A 76 2.43 9.94 7.05
N GLY A 77 3.44 10.17 7.90
CA GLY A 77 3.75 9.30 9.03
C GLY A 77 2.67 9.29 10.12
N GLU A 78 2.00 10.43 10.32
CA GLU A 78 1.00 10.65 11.37
C GLU A 78 -0.39 10.15 10.96
N CYS A 79 -0.70 10.16 9.66
CA CYS A 79 -1.96 9.61 9.16
C CYS A 79 -2.03 8.09 9.37
N THR A 80 -3.22 7.58 9.64
CA THR A 80 -3.53 6.14 9.59
C THR A 80 -3.55 5.61 8.16
N PHE A 81 -3.45 4.30 8.00
CA PHE A 81 -3.53 3.69 6.65
C PHE A 81 -4.89 3.97 5.99
N GLU A 82 -5.96 3.96 6.79
CA GLU A 82 -7.32 4.28 6.35
C GLU A 82 -7.45 5.74 5.88
N GLU A 83 -6.89 6.71 6.60
CA GLU A 83 -6.91 8.12 6.18
C GLU A 83 -6.14 8.34 4.88
N ILE A 84 -4.98 7.67 4.71
CA ILE A 84 -4.22 7.72 3.46
C ILE A 84 -5.04 7.10 2.32
N ALA A 85 -5.70 5.97 2.58
CA ALA A 85 -6.56 5.30 1.62
C ALA A 85 -7.71 6.20 1.16
N GLU A 86 -8.40 6.83 2.10
CA GLU A 86 -9.52 7.73 1.83
C GLU A 86 -9.07 8.95 1.02
N LYS A 87 -7.92 9.56 1.38
CA LYS A 87 -7.35 10.69 0.65
C LYS A 87 -6.95 10.32 -0.77
N LEU A 88 -6.30 9.17 -0.95
CA LEU A 88 -5.93 8.64 -2.27
C LEU A 88 -7.17 8.37 -3.12
N GLU A 89 -8.17 7.70 -2.55
CA GLU A 89 -9.41 7.39 -3.27
C GLU A 89 -10.17 8.66 -3.66
N LYS A 90 -10.29 9.65 -2.76
CA LYS A 90 -10.89 10.95 -3.08
C LYS A 90 -10.17 11.65 -4.24
N ILE A 91 -8.84 11.71 -4.22
CA ILE A 91 -8.05 12.41 -5.23
C ILE A 91 -8.09 11.68 -6.58
N PHE A 92 -8.06 10.34 -6.56
CA PHE A 92 -8.09 9.55 -7.79
C PHE A 92 -9.51 9.44 -8.39
N GLN A 93 -10.56 9.50 -7.58
CA GLN A 93 -11.94 9.58 -8.07
C GLN A 93 -12.27 11.00 -8.56
N ASN A 94 -11.72 12.04 -7.94
CA ASN A 94 -11.95 13.43 -8.38
C ASN A 94 -11.31 13.73 -9.75
N ASN A 95 -10.23 13.04 -10.13
CA ASN A 95 -9.60 13.16 -11.45
C ASN A 95 -10.30 12.35 -12.57
N LYS A 96 -11.46 11.73 -12.31
CA LYS A 96 -12.26 11.00 -13.31
C LYS A 96 -13.44 11.80 -13.88
N ALA A 97 -13.57 13.08 -13.52
CA ALA A 97 -14.61 13.98 -14.01
C ALA A 97 -14.21 14.73 -15.28
#